data_AF-A0A1E5RP90-F1
#
_entry.id   AF-A0A1E5RP90-F1
#
_cell.length_a   1.000
_cell.length_b   1.000
_cell.length_c   1.000
_cell.angle_alpha   90.00
_cell.angle_beta   90.00
_cell.angle_gamma   90.00
#
_symmetry.space_group_name_H-M   'P 1'
#
loop_
_entity.id
_entity.type
_entity.pdbx_description
1 polymer ?
#
loop_
_entity_poly.entity_id
_entity_poly.type
_entity_poly.pdbx_seq_one_letter_code
_entity_poly.pdbx_strand_id
1 'polypeptide(L)'
;MDKMFKGIVSRWDVFYNFMLLRVLSYELDLLEVEQLFDLENKVNVSEDAIELIENPAKKIAKKKDIKLEPITNDIERMSYRHDIKQYNFVNQFAYLLYAPLLIAGPVVTFNDYLCQNKNSLPNSAKFKIVYLFRFLFCYLTMEVLLHYTYVVALSKFKAWENLSSYQISMIGLFNLNLIWLKLLIPWRFFRLWSLLDNMDPPENMLRCMSNNFSALQFWRSWHRSFNKWVIRYIYIPLGGSKNRLLASLCVFSFVAIWHDIELKLLLWGWMIVLFLIPEIFLSSFTYKLLGHKPQLYRLVTGAGCVVNVWLMMIANIFGFCLGTDGTKKFLNDLLYTSNGLIFFVVSSGCLFVAIQIMFEIREQEKRAGINAKC
;
A
#
# COMPACT_ATOMS: atom_id res chain seq x y z
N MET A 1 15.25 -22.48 15.30
CA MET A 1 14.11 -23.13 15.95
C MET A 1 13.30 -23.90 14.89
N ASP A 2 13.95 -24.65 14.00
CA ASP A 2 13.29 -25.16 12.77
C ASP A 2 13.26 -26.69 12.75
N LYS A 3 12.73 -27.28 13.82
CA LYS A 3 12.47 -28.73 13.90
C LYS A 3 11.02 -29.06 14.28
N MET A 4 10.08 -28.14 14.03
CA MET A 4 8.66 -28.50 14.10
C MET A 4 8.16 -29.02 12.75
N PHE A 5 7.18 -29.91 12.85
CA PHE A 5 6.58 -30.70 11.78
C PHE A 5 6.20 -29.82 10.57
N LYS A 6 6.93 -29.97 9.47
CA LYS A 6 6.50 -29.47 8.16
C LYS A 6 5.43 -30.44 7.68
N GLY A 7 4.15 -30.06 7.79
CA GLY A 7 3.05 -30.91 7.32
C GLY A 7 3.23 -31.37 5.88
N ILE A 8 2.31 -32.20 5.37
CA ILE A 8 2.35 -32.77 4.01
C ILE A 8 2.59 -31.70 2.92
N VAL A 9 2.18 -30.45 3.18
CA VAL A 9 2.57 -29.27 2.40
C VAL A 9 3.14 -28.20 3.35
N SER A 10 4.39 -27.81 3.17
CA SER A 10 5.08 -26.85 4.06
C SER A 10 4.71 -25.38 3.83
N ARG A 11 3.56 -25.08 3.20
CA ARG A 11 3.19 -23.75 2.66
C ARG A 11 1.81 -23.22 3.07
N TRP A 12 1.21 -23.78 4.13
CA TRP A 12 -0.13 -23.36 4.59
C TRP A 12 -0.17 -21.95 5.22
N ASP A 13 0.98 -21.36 5.54
CA ASP A 13 1.07 -20.08 6.24
C ASP A 13 0.44 -18.90 5.48
N VAL A 14 0.48 -18.92 4.14
CA VAL A 14 -0.07 -17.83 3.30
C VAL A 14 -1.59 -17.72 3.44
N PHE A 15 -2.29 -18.85 3.56
CA PHE A 15 -3.74 -18.86 3.77
C PHE A 15 -4.12 -18.31 5.13
N TYR A 16 -3.33 -18.62 6.17
CA TYR A 16 -3.59 -18.16 7.53
C TYR A 16 -3.57 -16.62 7.62
N ASN A 17 -2.60 -15.98 6.97
CA ASN A 17 -2.43 -14.53 7.07
C ASN A 17 -3.60 -13.73 6.46
N PHE A 18 -4.10 -14.11 5.28
CA PHE A 18 -5.26 -13.43 4.67
C PHE A 18 -6.55 -13.76 5.42
N MET A 19 -6.73 -15.00 5.88
CA MET A 19 -7.87 -15.40 6.68
C MET A 19 -7.94 -14.63 8.00
N LEU A 20 -6.81 -14.43 8.68
CA LEU A 20 -6.72 -13.64 9.90
C LEU A 20 -7.26 -12.22 9.69
N LEU A 21 -6.84 -11.54 8.61
CA LEU A 21 -7.33 -10.17 8.31
C LEU A 21 -8.83 -10.14 8.07
N ARG A 22 -9.37 -11.18 7.43
CA ARG A 22 -10.81 -11.27 7.18
C ARG A 22 -11.59 -11.53 8.46
N VAL A 23 -11.16 -12.49 9.28
CA VAL A 23 -11.78 -12.75 10.59
C VAL A 23 -11.76 -11.49 11.45
N LEU A 24 -10.61 -10.85 11.60
CA LEU A 24 -10.49 -9.59 12.35
C LEU A 24 -11.39 -8.49 11.78
N SER A 25 -11.49 -8.36 10.46
CA SER A 25 -12.38 -7.38 9.84
C SER A 25 -13.85 -7.64 10.17
N TYR A 26 -14.29 -8.89 10.13
CA TYR A 26 -15.65 -9.26 10.50
C TYR A 26 -15.94 -8.97 11.97
N GLU A 27 -15.08 -9.45 12.87
CA GLU A 27 -15.27 -9.30 14.32
C GLU A 27 -15.23 -7.83 14.75
N LEU A 28 -14.30 -7.03 14.21
CA LEU A 28 -14.22 -5.61 14.54
C LEU A 28 -15.40 -4.81 13.96
N ASP A 29 -15.88 -5.15 12.76
CA ASP A 29 -17.07 -4.51 12.20
C ASP A 29 -18.33 -4.88 13.02
N LEU A 30 -18.44 -6.12 13.50
CA LEU A 30 -19.53 -6.57 14.38
C LEU A 30 -19.50 -5.84 15.72
N LEU A 31 -18.33 -5.80 16.38
CA LEU A 31 -18.14 -5.11 17.66
C LEU A 31 -18.49 -3.61 17.57
N GLU A 32 -18.13 -2.95 16.46
CA GLU A 32 -18.51 -1.55 16.24
C GLU A 32 -20.03 -1.38 16.22
N VAL A 33 -20.74 -2.26 15.51
CA VAL A 33 -22.22 -2.21 15.42
C VAL A 33 -22.88 -2.53 16.76
N GLU A 34 -22.39 -3.53 17.50
CA GLU A 34 -22.91 -3.89 18.83
C GLU A 34 -22.75 -2.73 19.83
N GLN A 35 -21.56 -2.11 19.89
CA GLN A 35 -21.32 -0.97 20.78
C GLN A 35 -22.24 0.21 20.48
N LEU A 36 -22.49 0.47 19.19
CA LEU A 36 -23.39 1.54 18.79
C LEU A 36 -24.85 1.20 19.10
N PHE A 37 -25.27 -0.04 18.89
CA PHE A 37 -26.61 -0.49 19.24
C PHE A 37 -26.85 -0.38 20.76
N ASP A 38 -25.87 -0.73 21.57
CA ASP A 38 -25.91 -0.55 23.03
C ASP A 38 -25.96 0.92 23.44
N LEU A 39 -25.21 1.79 22.75
CA LEU A 39 -25.25 3.23 22.96
C LEU A 39 -26.61 3.81 22.56
N GLU A 40 -27.17 3.42 21.42
CA GLU A 40 -28.50 3.86 20.97
C GLU A 40 -29.59 3.40 21.94
N ASN A 41 -29.51 2.18 22.46
CA ASN A 41 -30.44 1.70 23.48
C ASN A 41 -30.29 2.43 24.83
N LYS A 42 -29.07 2.82 25.21
CA LYS A 42 -28.83 3.66 26.41
C LYS A 42 -29.28 5.10 26.21
N VAL A 43 -29.14 5.65 24.99
CA VAL A 43 -29.47 7.04 24.64
C VAL A 43 -30.94 7.21 24.24
N ASN A 44 -31.69 6.15 23.92
CA ASN A 44 -33.16 6.18 23.85
C ASN A 44 -33.83 6.49 25.21
N VAL A 45 -33.05 6.71 26.28
CA VAL A 45 -33.48 7.35 27.54
C VAL A 45 -33.39 8.89 27.48
N SER A 46 -32.73 9.47 26.48
CA SER A 46 -32.58 10.91 26.23
C SER A 46 -32.47 11.21 24.72
N GLU A 47 -33.60 11.26 24.02
CA GLU A 47 -33.68 11.59 22.58
C GLU A 47 -32.99 12.93 22.22
N ASP A 48 -32.80 13.84 23.19
CA ASP A 48 -32.19 15.16 22.99
C ASP A 48 -30.65 15.13 22.83
N ALA A 49 -29.96 14.04 23.19
CA ALA A 49 -28.50 13.98 23.14
C ALA A 49 -27.93 13.58 21.76
N ILE A 50 -28.76 12.98 20.90
CA ILE A 50 -28.35 12.46 19.57
C ILE A 50 -28.07 13.61 18.60
N GLU A 51 -28.76 14.75 18.75
CA GLU A 51 -28.57 15.93 17.90
C GLU A 51 -27.19 16.60 18.08
N LEU A 52 -26.50 16.37 19.21
CA LEU A 52 -25.22 17.00 19.54
C LEU A 52 -23.98 16.20 19.08
N ILE A 53 -24.13 14.93 18.68
CA ILE A 53 -23.02 14.05 18.30
C ILE A 53 -22.92 13.85 16.77
N GLU A 54 -24.00 14.14 16.03
CA GLU A 54 -24.08 13.90 14.60
C GLU A 54 -23.45 15.03 13.77
N ASN A 55 -22.17 14.85 13.48
CA ASN A 55 -21.48 15.49 12.36
C ASN A 55 -22.33 15.43 11.06
N PRO A 56 -22.21 16.43 10.15
CA PRO A 56 -23.20 16.83 9.15
C PRO A 56 -23.46 15.84 7.98
N ALA A 57 -22.98 14.60 8.06
CA ALA A 57 -23.16 13.58 7.04
C ALA A 57 -24.53 12.89 7.08
N LYS A 58 -25.30 13.03 8.18
CA LYS A 58 -26.61 12.36 8.33
C LYS A 58 -27.79 13.09 7.68
N LYS A 59 -27.57 14.24 7.01
CA LYS A 59 -28.62 14.89 6.21
C LYS A 59 -29.10 14.09 4.99
N ILE A 60 -28.47 12.95 4.69
CA ILE A 60 -28.79 12.12 3.50
C ILE A 60 -29.57 10.84 3.85
N ALA A 61 -29.62 10.40 5.11
CA ALA A 61 -30.15 9.06 5.45
C ALA A 61 -31.54 9.03 6.12
N LYS A 62 -32.34 10.10 5.99
CA LYS A 62 -33.80 10.02 6.19
C LYS A 62 -34.52 10.23 4.86
N LYS A 63 -34.44 9.22 3.98
CA LYS A 63 -35.41 9.01 2.91
C LYS A 63 -35.66 7.52 2.75
N LYS A 64 -36.80 7.06 3.27
CA LYS A 64 -37.43 5.80 2.90
C LYS A 64 -37.60 5.77 1.36
N ASP A 65 -37.31 4.61 0.77
CA ASP A 65 -37.70 4.19 -0.59
C ASP A 65 -37.15 4.99 -1.78
N ILE A 66 -35.82 5.04 -1.92
CA ILE A 66 -35.15 5.28 -3.20
C ILE A 66 -34.23 4.07 -3.43
N LYS A 67 -34.28 3.45 -4.61
CA LYS A 67 -33.31 2.43 -5.03
C LYS A 67 -31.90 2.93 -4.69
N LEU A 68 -31.28 2.36 -3.66
CA LEU A 68 -29.99 2.80 -3.13
C LEU A 68 -28.95 2.68 -4.24
N GLU A 69 -28.52 3.81 -4.79
CA GLU A 69 -27.40 3.86 -5.72
C GLU A 69 -26.18 3.16 -5.08
N PRO A 70 -25.39 2.41 -5.86
CA PRO A 70 -24.21 1.75 -5.31
C PRO A 70 -23.22 2.80 -4.79
N ILE A 71 -22.79 2.65 -3.54
CA ILE A 71 -21.79 3.54 -2.93
C ILE A 71 -20.47 3.38 -3.70
N THR A 72 -20.11 4.37 -4.51
CA THR A 72 -18.95 4.29 -5.41
C THR A 72 -17.63 4.51 -4.68
N ASN A 73 -17.63 5.28 -3.60
CA ASN A 73 -16.45 5.56 -2.80
C ASN A 73 -16.05 4.37 -1.92
N ASP A 74 -14.82 3.91 -2.09
CA ASP A 74 -14.29 2.75 -1.38
C ASP A 74 -14.13 2.99 0.13
N ILE A 75 -13.86 4.23 0.58
CA ILE A 75 -13.79 4.57 2.01
C ILE A 75 -15.18 4.52 2.65
N GLU A 76 -16.19 5.04 1.97
CA GLU A 76 -17.56 5.04 2.46
C GLU A 76 -18.13 3.62 2.55
N ARG A 77 -17.85 2.75 1.56
CA ARG A 77 -18.25 1.34 1.61
C ARG A 77 -17.63 0.58 2.77
N MET A 78 -16.35 0.82 3.04
CA MET A 78 -15.70 0.24 4.21
C MET A 78 -16.45 0.70 5.46
N SER A 79 -16.57 2.00 5.70
CA SER A 79 -17.23 2.54 6.90
C SER A 79 -18.77 2.36 6.93
N TYR A 80 -19.38 1.79 5.91
CA TYR A 80 -20.83 1.59 5.84
C TYR A 80 -21.27 0.58 6.89
N ARG A 81 -22.30 0.94 7.66
CA ARG A 81 -22.82 0.11 8.75
C ARG A 81 -24.02 -0.67 8.25
N HIS A 82 -23.93 -1.99 8.34
CA HIS A 82 -25.05 -2.87 8.00
C HIS A 82 -25.91 -3.13 9.25
N ASP A 83 -27.18 -3.50 9.02
CA ASP A 83 -28.05 -4.00 10.09
C ASP A 83 -27.39 -5.21 10.79
N ILE A 84 -27.49 -5.30 12.11
CA ILE A 84 -26.87 -6.34 12.93
C ILE A 84 -27.23 -7.75 12.45
N LYS A 85 -28.44 -7.94 11.89
CA LYS A 85 -28.90 -9.22 11.31
C LYS A 85 -28.05 -9.70 10.13
N GLN A 86 -27.31 -8.80 9.49
CA GLN A 86 -26.43 -9.11 8.37
C GLN A 86 -25.10 -9.73 8.82
N TYR A 87 -24.73 -9.56 10.08
CA TYR A 87 -23.59 -10.22 10.71
C TYR A 87 -24.02 -11.60 11.20
N ASN A 88 -24.25 -12.50 10.23
CA ASN A 88 -24.65 -13.87 10.48
C ASN A 88 -23.61 -14.85 9.91
N PHE A 89 -23.69 -16.09 10.36
CA PHE A 89 -22.78 -17.17 9.98
C PHE A 89 -22.68 -17.37 8.46
N VAL A 90 -23.80 -17.24 7.73
CA VAL A 90 -23.80 -17.43 6.27
C VAL A 90 -22.96 -16.35 5.57
N ASN A 91 -23.20 -15.09 5.91
CA ASN A 91 -22.44 -13.97 5.35
C ASN A 91 -20.97 -14.00 5.78
N GLN A 92 -20.70 -14.40 7.02
CA GLN A 92 -19.34 -14.60 7.53
C GLN A 92 -18.60 -15.63 6.69
N PHE A 93 -19.16 -16.83 6.51
CA PHE A 93 -18.52 -17.88 5.72
C PHE A 93 -18.38 -17.51 4.25
N ALA A 94 -19.39 -16.88 3.65
CA ALA A 94 -19.31 -16.40 2.27
C ALA A 94 -18.15 -15.40 2.08
N TYR A 95 -17.98 -14.48 3.02
CA TYR A 95 -16.87 -13.52 3.01
C TYR A 95 -15.51 -14.18 3.25
N LEU A 96 -15.41 -15.05 4.27
CA LEU A 96 -14.17 -15.74 4.61
C LEU A 96 -13.71 -16.64 3.46
N LEU A 97 -14.61 -17.36 2.81
CA LEU A 97 -14.33 -18.29 1.73
C LEU A 97 -14.44 -17.68 0.33
N TYR A 98 -14.50 -16.35 0.21
CA TYR A 98 -14.61 -15.67 -1.08
C TYR A 98 -13.42 -16.02 -1.99
N ALA A 99 -13.66 -16.93 -2.95
CA ALA A 99 -12.64 -17.62 -3.72
C ALA A 99 -11.70 -16.69 -4.51
N PRO A 100 -12.19 -15.63 -5.20
CA PRO A 100 -11.33 -14.75 -5.99
C PRO A 100 -10.24 -14.02 -5.19
N LEU A 101 -10.40 -13.87 -3.88
CA LEU A 101 -9.44 -13.15 -3.03
C LEU A 101 -8.93 -14.01 -1.86
N LEU A 102 -9.22 -15.33 -1.87
CA LEU A 102 -8.96 -16.23 -0.74
C LEU A 102 -7.46 -16.44 -0.50
N ILE A 103 -6.71 -16.67 -1.58
CA ILE A 103 -5.29 -17.05 -1.53
C ILE A 103 -4.40 -15.81 -1.46
N ALA A 104 -4.69 -14.85 -2.33
CA ALA A 104 -4.00 -13.58 -2.42
C ALA A 104 -4.90 -12.60 -3.18
N GLY A 105 -4.46 -11.35 -3.25
CA GLY A 105 -5.20 -10.29 -3.92
C GLY A 105 -5.38 -9.07 -3.03
N PRO A 106 -6.18 -8.10 -3.48
CA PRO A 106 -6.65 -7.03 -2.62
C PRO A 106 -7.38 -7.54 -1.37
N VAL A 107 -7.04 -6.97 -0.23
CA VAL A 107 -7.75 -7.11 1.04
C VAL A 107 -9.03 -6.27 1.00
N VAL A 108 -10.17 -6.92 1.15
CA VAL A 108 -11.50 -6.30 1.23
C VAL A 108 -12.02 -6.46 2.65
N THR A 109 -12.69 -5.45 3.20
CA THR A 109 -13.32 -5.54 4.54
C THR A 109 -14.71 -6.16 4.45
N PHE A 110 -15.23 -6.72 5.55
CA PHE A 110 -16.57 -7.34 5.55
C PHE A 110 -17.66 -6.38 5.09
N ASN A 111 -17.68 -5.15 5.61
CA ASN A 111 -18.67 -4.16 5.22
C ASN A 111 -18.63 -3.81 3.72
N ASP A 112 -17.43 -3.67 3.14
CA ASP A 112 -17.24 -3.38 1.71
C ASP A 112 -17.68 -4.57 0.85
N TYR A 113 -17.31 -5.79 1.27
CA TYR A 113 -17.74 -7.03 0.61
C TYR A 113 -19.26 -7.11 0.53
N LEU A 114 -19.95 -6.90 1.67
CA LEU A 114 -21.39 -7.02 1.75
C LEU A 114 -22.12 -5.89 0.98
N CYS A 115 -21.56 -4.67 0.96
CA CYS A 115 -22.09 -3.57 0.13
C CYS A 115 -22.10 -3.94 -1.36
N GLN A 116 -20.97 -4.45 -1.87
CA GLN A 116 -20.83 -4.78 -3.29
C GLN A 116 -21.61 -6.04 -3.69
N ASN A 117 -21.79 -6.99 -2.77
CA ASN A 117 -22.60 -8.18 -3.02
C ASN A 117 -24.10 -7.85 -3.09
N LYS A 118 -24.58 -6.85 -2.32
CA LYS A 118 -25.97 -6.37 -2.40
C LYS A 118 -26.19 -5.47 -3.62
N ASN A 119 -25.30 -4.49 -3.81
CA ASN A 119 -25.37 -3.50 -4.86
C ASN A 119 -24.02 -3.46 -5.59
N SER A 120 -23.90 -4.24 -6.66
CA SER A 120 -22.67 -4.28 -7.46
C SER A 120 -22.38 -2.93 -8.11
N LEU A 121 -21.09 -2.61 -8.24
CA LEU A 121 -20.65 -1.39 -8.88
C LEU A 121 -20.93 -1.46 -10.40
N PRO A 122 -21.25 -0.32 -11.04
CA PRO A 122 -21.55 -0.26 -12.47
C PRO A 122 -20.27 -0.36 -13.32
N ASN A 123 -19.64 -1.53 -13.32
CA ASN A 123 -18.43 -1.79 -14.08
C ASN A 123 -18.75 -2.22 -15.50
N SER A 124 -18.37 -1.39 -16.48
CA SER A 124 -18.55 -1.70 -17.90
C SER A 124 -17.71 -2.92 -18.31
N ALA A 125 -18.24 -3.75 -19.23
CA ALA A 125 -17.45 -4.81 -19.88
C ALA A 125 -16.17 -4.26 -20.53
N LYS A 126 -16.22 -3.04 -21.07
CA LYS A 126 -15.04 -2.34 -21.63
C LYS A 126 -13.94 -2.16 -20.57
N PHE A 127 -14.31 -1.80 -19.34
CA PHE A 127 -13.37 -1.64 -18.24
C PHE A 127 -12.67 -2.97 -17.92
N LYS A 128 -13.42 -4.07 -17.82
CA LYS A 128 -12.87 -5.41 -17.55
C LYS A 128 -11.92 -5.87 -18.66
N ILE A 129 -12.26 -5.63 -19.93
CA ILE A 129 -11.40 -5.96 -21.08
C ILE A 129 -10.11 -5.14 -21.07
N VAL A 130 -10.19 -3.82 -20.87
CA VAL A 130 -9.00 -2.97 -20.76
C VAL A 130 -8.13 -3.42 -19.58
N TYR A 131 -8.73 -3.82 -18.47
CA TYR A 131 -8.01 -4.33 -17.32
C TYR A 131 -7.30 -5.66 -17.60
N LEU A 132 -7.94 -6.58 -18.31
CA LEU A 132 -7.33 -7.83 -18.79
C LEU A 132 -6.10 -7.53 -19.66
N PHE A 133 -6.19 -6.61 -20.62
CA PHE A 133 -5.05 -6.24 -21.46
C PHE A 133 -3.91 -5.60 -20.63
N ARG A 134 -4.22 -4.77 -19.63
CA ARG A 134 -3.22 -4.22 -18.71
C ARG A 134 -2.52 -5.33 -17.92
N PHE A 135 -3.27 -6.32 -17.44
CA PHE A 135 -2.72 -7.48 -16.75
C PHE A 135 -1.79 -8.29 -17.67
N LEU A 136 -2.25 -8.64 -18.88
CA LEU A 136 -1.46 -9.39 -19.85
C LEU A 136 -0.20 -8.64 -20.26
N PHE A 137 -0.28 -7.32 -20.44
CA PHE A 137 0.88 -6.49 -20.73
C PHE A 137 1.92 -6.54 -19.61
N CYS A 138 1.51 -6.40 -18.34
CA CYS A 138 2.43 -6.53 -17.21
C CYS A 138 3.06 -7.92 -17.12
N TYR A 139 2.26 -8.97 -17.35
CA TYR A 139 2.75 -10.36 -17.36
C TYR A 139 3.80 -10.59 -18.46
N LEU A 140 3.49 -10.22 -19.70
CA LEU A 140 4.42 -10.34 -20.83
C LEU A 140 5.67 -9.49 -20.64
N THR A 141 5.55 -8.30 -20.05
CA THR A 141 6.71 -7.45 -19.71
C THR A 141 7.65 -8.17 -18.75
N MET A 142 7.12 -8.85 -17.73
CA MET A 142 7.95 -9.63 -16.81
C MET A 142 8.63 -10.81 -17.50
N GLU A 143 7.92 -11.55 -18.36
CA GLU A 143 8.49 -12.66 -19.14
C GLU A 143 9.63 -12.19 -20.05
N VAL A 144 9.43 -11.09 -20.78
CA VAL A 144 10.47 -10.49 -21.64
C VAL A 144 11.67 -10.04 -20.80
N LEU A 145 11.45 -9.34 -19.69
CA LEU A 145 12.54 -8.89 -18.82
C LEU A 145 13.32 -10.07 -18.24
N LEU A 146 12.65 -11.12 -17.78
CA LEU A 146 13.31 -12.33 -17.25
C LEU A 146 14.09 -13.08 -18.32
N HIS A 147 13.61 -13.07 -19.57
CA HIS A 147 14.30 -13.73 -20.67
C HIS A 147 15.60 -13.03 -21.06
N TYR A 148 15.61 -11.69 -21.11
CA TYR A 148 16.76 -10.91 -21.58
C TYR A 148 17.66 -10.37 -20.46
N THR A 149 17.17 -10.30 -19.22
CA THR A 149 17.85 -9.61 -18.11
C THR A 149 18.09 -10.56 -16.93
N TYR A 150 19.25 -11.19 -16.89
CA TYR A 150 19.62 -12.19 -15.87
C TYR A 150 20.06 -11.60 -14.51
N VAL A 151 19.51 -10.45 -14.12
CA VAL A 151 19.88 -9.73 -12.88
C VAL A 151 19.60 -10.55 -11.62
N VAL A 152 18.56 -11.39 -11.64
CA VAL A 152 18.25 -12.29 -10.52
C VAL A 152 19.34 -13.35 -10.34
N ALA A 153 19.91 -13.86 -11.44
CA ALA A 153 21.01 -14.81 -11.38
C ALA A 153 22.28 -14.13 -10.86
N LEU A 154 22.62 -12.95 -11.39
CA LEU A 154 23.76 -12.15 -10.92
C LEU A 154 23.68 -11.85 -9.42
N SER A 155 22.48 -11.52 -8.93
CA SER A 155 22.21 -11.32 -7.50
C SER A 155 22.39 -12.58 -6.67
N LYS A 156 21.87 -13.72 -7.12
CA LYS A 156 22.02 -14.99 -6.41
C LYS A 156 23.47 -15.47 -6.31
N PHE A 157 24.23 -15.33 -7.40
CA PHE A 157 25.63 -15.75 -7.45
C PHE A 157 26.60 -14.70 -6.90
N LYS A 158 26.10 -13.55 -6.42
CA LYS A 158 26.92 -12.44 -5.92
C LYS A 158 28.04 -12.03 -6.88
N ALA A 159 27.75 -12.04 -8.18
CA ALA A 159 28.74 -11.79 -9.24
C ALA A 159 29.01 -10.28 -9.39
N TRP A 160 29.61 -9.69 -8.36
CA TRP A 160 29.88 -8.25 -8.27
C TRP A 160 31.30 -7.87 -8.69
N GLU A 161 32.18 -8.84 -8.86
CA GLU A 161 33.59 -8.62 -9.19
C GLU A 161 33.73 -7.95 -10.55
N ASN A 162 34.65 -7.00 -10.66
CA ASN A 162 34.92 -6.20 -11.87
C ASN A 162 33.75 -5.36 -12.43
N LEU A 163 32.63 -5.27 -11.71
CA LEU A 163 31.52 -4.38 -12.08
C LEU A 163 31.75 -2.97 -11.53
N SER A 164 31.46 -1.98 -12.38
CA SER A 164 31.41 -0.56 -12.00
C SER A 164 30.20 -0.24 -11.10
N SER A 165 30.27 0.86 -10.36
CA SER A 165 29.16 1.35 -9.53
C SER A 165 27.86 1.54 -10.33
N TYR A 166 27.97 1.99 -11.58
CA TYR A 166 26.85 2.10 -12.51
C TYR A 166 26.19 0.73 -12.79
N GLN A 167 27.00 -0.28 -13.17
CA GLN A 167 26.48 -1.62 -13.48
C GLN A 167 25.83 -2.26 -12.26
N ILE A 168 26.45 -2.15 -11.08
CA ILE A 168 25.88 -2.65 -9.82
C ILE A 168 24.55 -1.95 -9.51
N SER A 169 24.49 -0.63 -9.71
CA SER A 169 23.25 0.14 -9.53
C SER A 169 22.14 -0.30 -10.49
N MET A 170 22.46 -0.54 -11.76
CA MET A 170 21.49 -1.02 -12.75
C MET A 170 20.98 -2.43 -12.42
N ILE A 171 21.87 -3.33 -11.98
CA ILE A 171 21.44 -4.66 -11.51
C ILE A 171 20.44 -4.52 -10.36
N GLY A 172 20.75 -3.64 -9.39
CA GLY A 172 19.84 -3.31 -8.29
C GLY A 172 18.49 -2.80 -8.77
N LEU A 173 18.47 -1.81 -9.66
CA LEU A 173 17.25 -1.21 -10.20
C LEU A 173 16.36 -2.23 -10.94
N PHE A 174 16.94 -3.01 -11.85
CA PHE A 174 16.19 -4.02 -12.59
C PHE A 174 15.67 -5.14 -11.67
N ASN A 175 16.46 -5.55 -10.67
CA ASN A 175 16.00 -6.53 -9.70
C ASN A 175 14.81 -6.00 -8.88
N LEU A 176 14.84 -4.72 -8.48
CA LEU A 176 13.71 -4.07 -7.81
C LEU A 176 12.46 -3.98 -8.70
N ASN A 177 12.62 -3.65 -9.98
CA ASN A 177 11.51 -3.64 -10.94
C ASN A 177 10.90 -5.05 -11.12
N LEU A 178 11.73 -6.09 -11.16
CA LEU A 178 11.26 -7.47 -11.23
C LEU A 178 10.51 -7.90 -9.96
N ILE A 179 10.97 -7.48 -8.78
CA ILE A 179 10.25 -7.72 -7.52
C ILE A 179 8.90 -7.01 -7.53
N TRP A 180 8.85 -5.76 -8.00
CA TRP A 180 7.59 -5.02 -8.14
C TRP A 180 6.63 -5.75 -9.08
N LEU A 181 7.07 -6.19 -10.27
CA LEU A 181 6.25 -6.98 -11.20
C LEU A 181 5.78 -8.30 -10.60
N LYS A 182 6.68 -9.02 -9.92
CA LYS A 182 6.40 -10.30 -9.24
C LYS A 182 5.26 -10.19 -8.23
N LEU A 183 5.13 -9.06 -7.54
CA LEU A 183 4.04 -8.80 -6.60
C LEU A 183 2.79 -8.23 -7.29
N LEU A 184 2.97 -7.35 -8.27
CA LEU A 184 1.91 -6.73 -9.04
C LEU A 184 1.01 -7.76 -9.74
N ILE A 185 1.63 -8.74 -10.41
CA ILE A 185 0.93 -9.69 -11.29
C ILE A 185 -0.10 -10.52 -10.53
N PRO A 186 0.23 -11.21 -9.40
CA PRO A 186 -0.76 -11.91 -8.59
C PRO A 186 -1.90 -11.00 -8.13
N TRP A 187 -1.60 -9.81 -7.60
CA TRP A 187 -2.66 -8.90 -7.16
C TRP A 187 -3.59 -8.45 -8.28
N ARG A 188 -3.03 -8.17 -9.47
CA ARG A 188 -3.83 -7.82 -10.64
C ARG A 188 -4.69 -8.99 -11.11
N PHE A 189 -4.16 -10.21 -11.08
CA PHE A 189 -4.89 -11.42 -11.46
C PHE A 189 -6.09 -11.66 -10.53
N PHE A 190 -5.88 -11.66 -9.22
CA PHE A 190 -6.97 -11.88 -8.26
C PHE A 190 -8.02 -10.76 -8.28
N ARG A 191 -7.59 -9.51 -8.50
CA ARG A 191 -8.52 -8.41 -8.79
C ARG A 191 -9.29 -8.60 -10.10
N LEU A 192 -8.65 -9.08 -11.16
CA LEU A 192 -9.34 -9.40 -12.41
C LEU A 192 -10.40 -10.49 -12.17
N TRP A 193 -10.06 -11.53 -11.41
CA TRP A 193 -11.00 -12.58 -11.06
C TRP A 193 -12.20 -12.03 -10.29
N SER A 194 -12.00 -11.18 -9.27
CA SER A 194 -13.11 -10.54 -8.55
C SER A 194 -13.93 -9.62 -9.47
N LEU A 195 -13.30 -8.92 -10.40
CA LEU A 195 -14.00 -8.04 -11.37
C LEU A 195 -14.90 -8.83 -12.32
N LEU A 196 -14.52 -10.06 -12.69
CA LEU A 196 -15.39 -10.96 -13.46
C LEU A 196 -16.65 -11.32 -12.66
N ASP A 197 -16.51 -11.45 -11.35
CA ASP A 197 -17.59 -11.66 -10.38
C ASP A 197 -18.30 -10.36 -9.93
N ASN A 198 -18.08 -9.25 -10.64
CA ASN A 198 -18.65 -7.92 -10.37
C ASN A 198 -18.25 -7.27 -9.03
N MET A 199 -17.21 -7.78 -8.38
CA MET A 199 -16.60 -7.19 -7.20
C MET A 199 -15.38 -6.35 -7.61
N ASP A 200 -15.36 -5.08 -7.23
CA ASP A 200 -14.28 -4.14 -7.50
C ASP A 200 -13.50 -3.80 -6.23
N PRO A 201 -12.52 -4.65 -5.87
CA PRO A 201 -11.65 -4.36 -4.77
C PRO A 201 -10.59 -3.31 -5.18
N PRO A 202 -9.98 -2.62 -4.21
CA PRO A 202 -8.99 -1.59 -4.48
C PRO A 202 -7.75 -2.13 -5.22
N GLU A 203 -7.25 -1.37 -6.20
CA GLU A 203 -5.97 -1.65 -6.86
C GLU A 203 -4.80 -1.51 -5.87
N ASN A 204 -3.94 -2.53 -5.80
CA ASN A 204 -2.86 -2.61 -4.82
C ASN A 204 -1.61 -1.82 -5.19
N MET A 205 -1.42 -1.54 -6.47
CA MET A 205 -0.28 -0.80 -6.99
C MET A 205 -0.78 0.24 -8.00
N LEU A 206 -1.05 1.43 -7.50
CA LEU A 206 -1.56 2.53 -8.33
C LEU A 206 -0.48 3.10 -9.27
N ARG A 207 0.78 3.05 -8.85
CA ARG A 207 1.90 3.68 -9.53
C ARG A 207 3.05 2.71 -9.68
N CYS A 208 3.83 2.91 -10.74
CA CYS A 208 5.11 2.23 -10.89
C CYS A 208 6.02 2.62 -9.71
N MET A 209 6.85 1.69 -9.25
CA MET A 209 7.84 1.94 -8.20
C MET A 209 8.66 3.20 -8.48
N SER A 210 9.09 3.38 -9.73
CA SER A 210 9.88 4.53 -10.19
C SER A 210 9.09 5.85 -10.27
N ASN A 211 7.77 5.85 -10.05
CA ASN A 211 6.91 7.04 -10.02
C ASN A 211 6.47 7.39 -8.58
N ASN A 212 7.42 7.29 -7.64
CA ASN A 212 7.26 7.70 -6.25
C ASN A 212 8.51 8.47 -5.79
N PHE A 213 8.33 9.74 -5.45
CA PHE A 213 9.39 10.62 -4.93
C PHE A 213 9.37 10.76 -3.40
N SER A 214 8.33 10.25 -2.75
CA SER A 214 8.10 10.34 -1.31
C SER A 214 7.92 8.94 -0.75
N ALA A 215 8.61 8.64 0.36
CA ALA A 215 8.55 7.32 0.99
C ALA A 215 7.18 7.12 1.65
N LEU A 216 6.62 8.17 2.26
CA LEU A 216 5.25 8.13 2.79
C LEU A 216 4.20 7.84 1.70
N GLN A 217 4.32 8.50 0.55
CA GLN A 217 3.46 8.29 -0.61
C GLN A 217 3.60 6.87 -1.17
N PHE A 218 4.84 6.40 -1.29
CA PHE A 218 5.14 5.03 -1.69
C PHE A 218 4.40 4.02 -0.81
N TRP A 219 4.53 4.09 0.51
CA TRP A 219 3.86 3.15 1.43
C TRP A 219 2.33 3.24 1.43
N ARG A 220 1.75 4.39 1.09
CA ARG A 220 0.29 4.54 0.90
C ARG A 220 -0.19 3.94 -0.43
N SER A 221 0.66 3.99 -1.45
CA SER A 221 0.39 3.43 -2.78
C SER A 221 0.68 1.94 -2.87
N TRP A 222 1.59 1.44 -2.03
CA TRP A 222 2.06 0.06 -2.01
C TRP A 222 1.12 -0.82 -1.18
N HIS A 223 0.59 -1.88 -1.79
CA HIS A 223 -0.37 -2.80 -1.16
C HIS A 223 -1.55 -2.03 -0.55
N ARG A 224 -2.11 -1.09 -1.33
CA ARG A 224 -3.11 -0.10 -0.91
C ARG A 224 -4.30 -0.72 -0.16
N SER A 225 -4.77 -1.90 -0.56
CA SER A 225 -5.88 -2.58 0.11
C SER A 225 -5.56 -2.88 1.58
N PHE A 226 -4.33 -3.35 1.83
CA PHE A 226 -3.86 -3.68 3.16
C PHE A 226 -3.58 -2.41 3.96
N ASN A 227 -3.01 -1.37 3.33
CA ASN A 227 -2.84 -0.07 3.96
C ASN A 227 -4.18 0.50 4.47
N LYS A 228 -5.25 0.38 3.67
CA LYS A 228 -6.60 0.77 4.07
C LYS A 228 -7.15 -0.04 5.24
N TRP A 229 -6.98 -1.35 5.19
CA TRP A 229 -7.37 -2.26 6.26
C TRP A 229 -6.70 -1.86 7.59
N VAL A 230 -5.38 -1.67 7.56
CA VAL A 230 -4.60 -1.31 8.76
C VAL A 230 -4.93 0.10 9.24
N ILE A 231 -5.20 1.04 8.33
CA ILE A 231 -5.65 2.38 8.71
C ILE A 231 -6.98 2.31 9.46
N ARG A 232 -7.94 1.55 8.94
CA ARG A 232 -9.27 1.42 9.54
C ARG A 232 -9.23 0.74 10.91
N TYR A 233 -8.58 -0.40 11.02
CA TYR A 233 -8.70 -1.26 12.20
C TYR A 233 -7.63 -1.02 13.27
N ILE A 234 -6.53 -0.34 12.93
CA ILE A 234 -5.43 -0.09 13.87
C ILE A 234 -5.15 1.41 14.00
N TYR A 235 -4.86 2.09 12.88
CA TYR A 235 -4.40 3.48 12.94
C TYR A 235 -5.46 4.45 13.50
N ILE A 236 -6.69 4.41 12.96
CA ILE A 236 -7.79 5.30 13.37
C ILE A 236 -8.19 5.04 14.84
N PRO A 237 -8.43 3.79 15.28
CA PRO A 237 -8.74 3.49 16.68
C PRO A 237 -7.67 3.95 17.69
N LEU A 238 -6.39 3.93 17.30
CA LEU A 238 -5.28 4.40 18.14
C LEU A 238 -5.11 5.93 18.19
N GLY A 239 -6.07 6.70 17.66
CA GLY A 239 -6.06 8.16 17.66
C GLY A 239 -5.51 8.80 16.37
N GLY A 240 -5.18 7.99 15.36
CA GLY A 240 -4.82 8.43 14.02
C GLY A 240 -3.75 9.52 13.99
N SER A 241 -4.09 10.66 13.39
CA SER A 241 -3.17 11.79 13.25
C SER A 241 -2.82 12.49 14.58
N LYS A 242 -3.66 12.35 15.62
CA LYS A 242 -3.37 12.93 16.95
C LYS A 242 -2.22 12.20 17.64
N ASN A 243 -2.18 10.87 17.53
CA ASN A 243 -1.13 10.01 18.09
C ASN A 243 -0.27 9.37 16.99
N ARG A 244 0.17 10.19 16.01
CA ARG A 244 0.78 9.69 14.77
C ARG A 244 1.95 8.73 14.98
N LEU A 245 2.84 9.00 15.94
CA LEU A 245 4.01 8.14 16.20
C LEU A 245 3.59 6.78 16.76
N LEU A 246 2.83 6.76 17.86
CA LEU A 246 2.37 5.52 18.49
C LEU A 246 1.53 4.68 17.53
N ALA A 247 0.56 5.30 16.86
CA ALA A 247 -0.28 4.62 15.87
C ALA A 247 0.55 4.06 14.71
N SER A 248 1.56 4.79 14.21
CA SER A 248 2.45 4.27 13.16
C SER A 248 3.32 3.10 13.65
N LEU A 249 3.86 3.16 14.87
CA LEU A 249 4.65 2.07 15.45
C LEU A 249 3.82 0.79 15.63
N CYS A 250 2.59 0.90 16.13
CA CYS A 250 1.66 -0.23 16.22
C CYS A 250 1.32 -0.80 14.83
N VAL A 251 1.03 0.07 13.85
CA VAL A 251 0.77 -0.34 12.46
C VAL A 251 1.93 -1.12 11.87
N PHE A 252 3.14 -0.59 11.92
CA PHE A 252 4.31 -1.27 11.34
C PHE A 252 4.70 -2.54 12.12
N SER A 253 4.47 -2.58 13.43
CA SER A 253 4.68 -3.80 14.23
C SER A 253 3.70 -4.89 13.83
N PHE A 254 2.42 -4.56 13.65
CA PHE A 254 1.42 -5.49 13.13
C PHE A 254 1.79 -5.98 11.73
N VAL A 255 2.19 -5.07 10.83
CA VAL A 255 2.63 -5.43 9.47
C VAL A 255 3.82 -6.39 9.50
N ALA A 256 4.82 -6.15 10.36
CA ALA A 256 5.97 -7.03 10.49
C ALA A 256 5.56 -8.44 10.96
N ILE A 257 4.79 -8.53 12.06
CA ILE A 257 4.29 -9.80 12.61
C ILE A 257 3.43 -10.54 11.59
N TRP A 258 2.58 -9.82 10.86
CA TRP A 258 1.71 -10.39 9.83
C TRP A 258 2.50 -10.98 8.65
N HIS A 259 3.65 -10.39 8.30
CA HIS A 259 4.50 -10.91 7.24
C HIS A 259 5.31 -12.13 7.67
N ASP A 260 6.01 -12.03 8.80
CA ASP A 260 6.74 -13.14 9.41
C ASP A 260 7.16 -12.78 10.86
N ILE A 261 7.25 -13.78 11.74
CA ILE A 261 7.72 -13.60 13.11
C ILE A 261 9.25 -13.72 13.15
N GLU A 262 9.94 -12.93 12.32
CA GLU A 262 11.38 -12.76 12.42
C GLU A 262 11.72 -11.39 13.01
N LEU A 263 12.54 -11.39 14.07
CA LEU A 263 13.02 -10.16 14.71
C LEU A 263 13.70 -9.19 13.71
N LYS A 264 14.31 -9.74 12.65
CA LYS A 264 14.95 -8.96 11.59
C LYS A 264 13.94 -8.13 10.78
N LEU A 265 12.77 -8.69 10.47
CA LEU A 265 11.69 -7.98 9.77
C LEU A 265 11.08 -6.89 10.64
N LEU A 266 10.93 -7.15 11.94
CA LEU A 266 10.45 -6.17 12.91
C LEU A 266 11.42 -4.98 13.02
N LEU A 267 12.72 -5.24 13.21
CA LEU A 267 13.75 -4.20 13.27
C LEU A 267 13.83 -3.40 11.96
N TRP A 268 13.71 -4.07 10.82
CA TRP A 268 13.65 -3.40 9.52
C TRP A 268 12.43 -2.46 9.42
N GLY A 269 11.25 -2.93 9.81
CA GLY A 269 10.02 -2.13 9.82
C GLY A 269 10.15 -0.89 10.71
N TRP A 270 10.75 -1.02 11.88
CA TRP A 270 11.01 0.12 12.77
C TRP A 270 12.04 1.10 12.20
N MET A 271 13.09 0.61 11.55
CA MET A 271 14.05 1.48 10.86
C MET A 271 13.37 2.31 9.76
N ILE A 272 12.47 1.70 8.98
CA ILE A 272 11.68 2.42 7.97
C ILE A 272 10.83 3.51 8.62
N VAL A 273 10.16 3.25 9.75
CA VAL A 273 9.39 4.27 10.48
C VAL A 273 10.29 5.43 10.92
N LEU A 274 11.48 5.13 11.47
CA LEU A 274 12.44 6.15 11.85
C LEU A 274 12.89 6.99 10.64
N PHE A 275 13.10 6.38 9.47
CA PHE A 275 13.45 7.09 8.25
C PHE A 275 12.32 7.96 7.68
N LEU A 276 11.05 7.66 7.98
CA LEU A 276 9.91 8.49 7.58
C LEU A 276 9.77 9.76 8.44
N ILE A 277 10.29 9.77 9.67
CA ILE A 277 10.16 10.93 10.59
C ILE A 277 10.82 12.20 10.01
N PRO A 278 12.08 12.17 9.52
CA PRO A 278 12.71 13.31 8.87
C PRO A 278 11.89 13.85 7.70
N GLU A 279 11.37 12.98 6.83
CA GLU A 279 10.53 13.38 5.70
C GLU A 279 9.28 14.16 6.18
N ILE A 280 8.61 13.65 7.20
CA ILE A 280 7.40 14.29 7.75
C ILE A 280 7.72 15.65 8.37
N PHE A 281 8.81 15.76 9.14
CA PHE A 281 9.20 17.00 9.78
C PHE A 281 9.70 18.04 8.76
N LEU A 282 10.60 17.63 7.86
CA LEU A 282 11.18 18.50 6.83
C LEU A 282 10.11 18.98 5.85
N SER A 283 9.17 18.12 5.45
CA SER A 283 8.08 18.52 4.54
C SER A 283 7.18 19.61 5.16
N SER A 284 6.82 19.48 6.44
CA SER A 284 6.06 20.49 7.18
C SER A 284 6.84 21.78 7.38
N PHE A 285 8.12 21.68 7.76
CA PHE A 285 9.00 22.83 7.98
C PHE A 285 9.26 23.62 6.69
N THR A 286 9.59 22.93 5.60
CA THR A 286 9.81 23.55 4.27
C THR A 286 8.56 24.21 3.73
N TYR A 287 7.38 23.60 3.91
CA TYR A 287 6.11 24.23 3.52
C TYR A 287 5.84 25.51 4.32
N LYS A 288 6.09 25.52 5.63
CA LYS A 288 5.93 26.74 6.46
C LYS A 288 6.90 27.86 6.06
N LEU A 289 8.15 27.52 5.74
CA LEU A 289 9.19 28.52 5.44
C LEU A 289 9.10 29.05 4.00
N LEU A 290 8.81 28.18 3.04
CA LEU A 290 8.94 28.45 1.61
C LEU A 290 7.62 28.35 0.84
N GLY A 291 6.50 28.02 1.49
CA GLY A 291 5.19 27.88 0.83
C GLY A 291 4.72 29.14 0.10
N HIS A 292 5.20 30.32 0.51
CA HIS A 292 4.93 31.59 -0.15
C HIS A 292 5.72 31.78 -1.46
N LYS A 293 6.78 30.99 -1.72
CA LYS A 293 7.63 31.05 -2.92
C LYS A 293 7.58 29.71 -3.66
N PRO A 294 6.60 29.50 -4.55
CA PRO A 294 6.30 28.17 -5.12
C PRO A 294 7.47 27.57 -5.93
N GLN A 295 8.20 28.40 -6.68
CA GLN A 295 9.36 27.94 -7.47
C GLN A 295 10.50 27.45 -6.56
N LEU A 296 10.82 28.20 -5.51
CA LEU A 296 11.89 27.83 -4.58
C LEU A 296 11.48 26.61 -3.74
N TYR A 297 10.22 26.54 -3.30
CA TYR A 297 9.66 25.37 -2.64
C TYR A 297 9.82 24.11 -3.50
N ARG A 298 9.44 24.18 -4.79
CA ARG A 298 9.55 23.05 -5.72
C ARG A 298 11.00 22.58 -5.91
N LEU A 299 11.96 23.50 -5.96
CA LEU A 299 13.39 23.16 -6.08
C LEU A 299 13.94 22.50 -4.80
N VAL A 300 13.69 23.11 -3.64
CA VAL A 300 14.19 22.62 -2.35
C VAL A 300 13.56 21.28 -1.98
N THR A 301 12.23 21.14 -2.15
CA THR A 301 11.54 19.87 -1.94
C THR A 301 12.00 18.82 -2.94
N GLY A 302 12.24 19.18 -4.20
CA GLY A 302 12.80 18.27 -5.20
C GLY A 302 14.16 17.72 -4.78
N ALA A 303 15.05 18.55 -4.24
CA ALA A 303 16.36 18.12 -3.74
C ALA A 303 16.22 17.18 -2.54
N GLY A 304 15.31 17.48 -1.60
CA GLY A 304 14.99 16.58 -0.49
C GLY A 304 14.43 15.23 -0.95
N CYS A 305 13.60 15.23 -1.99
CA CYS A 305 13.06 14.01 -2.58
C CYS A 305 14.14 13.14 -3.23
N VAL A 306 15.19 13.71 -3.82
CA VAL A 306 16.34 12.94 -4.34
C VAL A 306 16.99 12.13 -3.21
N VAL A 307 17.19 12.76 -2.04
CA VAL A 307 17.73 12.07 -0.85
C VAL A 307 16.81 10.93 -0.41
N ASN A 308 15.50 11.16 -0.37
CA ASN A 308 14.53 10.10 -0.04
C ASN A 308 14.57 8.93 -1.01
N VAL A 309 14.65 9.20 -2.32
CA VAL A 309 14.75 8.15 -3.34
C VAL A 309 16.04 7.35 -3.17
N TRP A 310 17.19 8.01 -2.93
CA TRP A 310 18.45 7.31 -2.65
C TRP A 310 18.35 6.42 -1.40
N LEU A 311 17.79 6.93 -0.30
CA LEU A 311 17.59 6.16 0.92
C LEU A 311 16.72 4.92 0.68
N MET A 312 15.60 5.10 -0.02
CA MET A 312 14.71 4.00 -0.39
C MET A 312 15.41 2.98 -1.31
N MET A 313 16.17 3.44 -2.30
CA MET A 313 16.91 2.55 -3.20
C MET A 313 17.95 1.74 -2.43
N ILE A 314 18.78 2.39 -1.61
CA ILE A 314 19.83 1.72 -0.82
C ILE A 314 19.21 0.70 0.13
N ALA A 315 18.15 1.06 0.86
CA ALA A 315 17.47 0.17 1.79
C ALA A 315 16.91 -1.09 1.10
N ASN A 316 16.28 -0.92 -0.07
CA ASN A 316 15.68 -2.04 -0.80
C ASN A 316 16.73 -2.89 -1.54
N ILE A 317 17.79 -2.27 -2.08
CA ILE A 317 18.91 -3.00 -2.70
C ILE A 317 19.65 -3.84 -1.63
N PHE A 318 19.85 -3.28 -0.44
CA PHE A 318 20.43 -4.00 0.70
C PHE A 318 19.60 -5.21 1.09
N GLY A 319 18.27 -5.03 1.24
CA GLY A 319 17.37 -6.09 1.68
C GLY A 319 17.12 -7.19 0.65
N PHE A 320 17.01 -6.83 -0.64
CA PHE A 320 16.48 -7.74 -1.67
C PHE A 320 17.45 -8.09 -2.81
N CYS A 321 18.61 -7.42 -2.95
CA CYS A 321 19.48 -7.61 -4.10
C CYS A 321 20.95 -7.89 -3.76
N LEU A 322 21.64 -6.94 -3.11
CA LEU A 322 23.10 -6.98 -2.93
C LEU A 322 23.53 -7.62 -1.60
N GLY A 323 22.64 -7.63 -0.61
CA GLY A 323 22.98 -8.04 0.76
C GLY A 323 24.04 -7.11 1.39
N THR A 324 24.67 -7.58 2.47
CA THR A 324 25.70 -6.81 3.20
C THR A 324 26.93 -6.52 2.34
N ASP A 325 27.40 -7.53 1.62
CA ASP A 325 28.71 -7.49 0.96
C ASP A 325 28.67 -6.59 -0.27
N GLY A 326 27.64 -6.77 -1.12
CA GLY A 326 27.46 -5.95 -2.31
C GLY A 326 27.09 -4.51 -1.99
N THR A 327 26.32 -4.26 -0.92
CA THR A 327 25.95 -2.89 -0.53
C THR A 327 27.16 -2.12 0.02
N LYS A 328 28.00 -2.76 0.84
CA LYS A 328 29.26 -2.13 1.31
C LYS A 328 30.17 -1.79 0.14
N LYS A 329 30.36 -2.72 -0.80
CA LYS A 329 31.14 -2.48 -2.01
C LYS A 329 30.56 -1.32 -2.81
N PHE A 330 29.25 -1.35 -3.09
CA PHE A 330 28.57 -0.28 -3.82
C PHE A 330 28.75 1.09 -3.16
N LEU A 331 28.55 1.21 -1.84
CA LEU A 331 28.72 2.48 -1.13
C LEU A 331 30.17 2.96 -1.11
N ASN A 332 31.13 2.05 -0.91
CA ASN A 332 32.54 2.39 -0.95
C ASN A 332 32.93 2.87 -2.35
N ASP A 333 32.53 2.16 -3.40
CA ASP A 333 32.82 2.53 -4.77
C ASP A 333 32.11 3.84 -5.16
N LEU A 334 30.90 4.09 -4.66
CA LEU A 334 30.14 5.31 -4.91
C LEU A 334 30.80 6.55 -4.29
N LEU A 335 31.32 6.45 -3.07
CA LEU A 335 31.82 7.61 -2.31
C LEU A 335 33.33 7.85 -2.49
N TYR A 336 34.12 6.79 -2.66
CA TYR A 336 35.59 6.88 -2.64
C TYR A 336 36.25 6.74 -4.01
N THR A 337 35.50 6.49 -5.08
CA THR A 337 36.05 6.48 -6.45
C THR A 337 35.58 7.69 -7.25
N SER A 338 36.46 8.26 -8.09
CA SER A 338 36.11 9.39 -8.95
C SER A 338 34.96 9.06 -9.91
N ASN A 339 34.96 7.84 -10.46
CA ASN A 339 33.88 7.35 -11.33
C ASN A 339 32.55 7.19 -10.56
N GLY A 340 32.60 6.73 -9.32
CA GLY A 340 31.44 6.61 -8.43
C GLY A 340 30.84 7.98 -8.10
N LEU A 341 31.67 8.97 -7.79
CA LEU A 341 31.23 10.34 -7.52
C LEU A 341 30.59 11.00 -8.74
N ILE A 342 31.18 10.83 -9.93
CA ILE A 342 30.59 11.31 -11.19
C ILE A 342 29.22 10.64 -11.39
N PHE A 343 29.14 9.33 -11.23
CA PHE A 343 27.89 8.59 -11.34
C PHE A 343 26.84 9.08 -10.33
N PHE A 344 27.22 9.34 -9.07
CA PHE A 344 26.32 9.84 -8.04
C PHE A 344 25.75 11.21 -8.39
N VAL A 345 26.60 12.15 -8.83
CA VAL A 345 26.18 13.50 -9.20
C VAL A 345 25.27 13.48 -10.43
N VAL A 346 25.67 12.76 -11.49
CA VAL A 346 24.87 12.64 -12.72
C VAL A 346 23.52 11.98 -12.42
N SER A 347 23.52 10.88 -11.68
CA SER A 347 22.28 10.18 -11.32
C SER A 347 21.38 11.03 -10.44
N SER A 348 21.95 11.79 -9.49
CA SER A 348 21.17 12.71 -8.66
C SER A 348 20.54 13.83 -9.49
N GLY A 349 21.24 14.33 -10.50
CA GLY A 349 20.69 15.27 -11.48
C GLY A 349 19.53 14.66 -12.28
N CYS A 350 19.69 13.44 -12.79
CA CYS A 350 18.62 12.73 -13.50
C CYS A 350 17.40 12.46 -12.60
N LEU A 351 17.62 12.02 -11.36
CA LEU A 351 16.56 11.81 -10.37
C LEU A 351 15.84 13.12 -10.05
N PHE A 352 16.58 14.22 -9.92
CA PHE A 352 15.98 15.53 -9.69
C PHE A 352 15.04 15.92 -10.84
N VAL A 353 15.48 15.79 -12.10
CA VAL A 353 14.63 16.05 -13.27
C VAL A 353 13.41 15.14 -13.28
N ALA A 354 13.58 13.84 -13.00
CA ALA A 354 12.47 12.90 -12.92
C ALA A 354 11.46 13.30 -11.84
N ILE A 355 11.92 13.73 -10.67
CA ILE A 355 11.06 14.23 -9.58
C ILE A 355 10.31 15.49 -10.01
N GLN A 356 10.97 16.41 -10.74
CA GLN A 356 10.29 17.60 -11.26
C GLN A 356 9.16 17.22 -12.24
N ILE A 357 9.36 16.20 -13.07
CA ILE A 357 8.31 15.64 -13.93
C ILE A 357 7.20 15.03 -13.07
N MET A 358 7.53 14.26 -12.03
CA MET A 358 6.52 13.67 -11.13
C MET A 358 5.68 14.74 -10.43
N PHE A 359 6.26 15.87 -10.04
CA PHE A 359 5.50 17.00 -9.50
C PHE A 359 4.50 17.55 -10.51
N GLU A 360 4.89 17.72 -11.78
CA GLU A 360 3.96 18.17 -12.81
C GLU A 360 2.83 17.16 -13.05
N ILE A 361 3.15 15.86 -13.05
CA ILE A 361 2.13 14.80 -13.16
C ILE A 361 1.12 14.90 -12.01
N ARG A 362 1.58 15.14 -10.77
CA ARG A 362 0.68 15.32 -9.60
C ARG A 362 -0.18 16.57 -9.73
N GLU A 363 0.37 17.67 -10.27
CA GLU A 363 -0.41 18.87 -10.54
C GLU A 363 -1.45 18.64 -11.65
N GLN A 364 -1.09 17.94 -12.73
CA GLN A 364 -2.01 17.58 -13.81
C GLN A 364 -3.16 16.70 -13.29
N GLU A 365 -2.87 15.69 -12.47
CA GLU A 365 -3.88 14.87 -11.81
C GLU A 365 -4.84 15.73 -10.97
N LYS A 366 -4.29 16.67 -10.18
CA LYS A 366 -5.08 17.60 -9.38
C LYS A 366 -5.97 18.51 -10.25
N ARG A 367 -5.44 19.02 -11.37
CA ARG A 367 -6.20 19.82 -12.35
C ARG A 367 -7.33 19.01 -13.00
N ALA A 368 -7.12 17.71 -13.21
CA ALA A 368 -8.13 16.77 -13.69
C ALA A 368 -9.11 16.28 -12.60
N GLY A 369 -9.02 16.79 -11.37
CA GLY A 369 -9.87 16.38 -10.24
C GLY A 369 -9.51 15.01 -9.64
N ILE A 370 -8.40 14.40 -10.05
CA ILE A 370 -7.93 13.11 -9.55
C ILE A 370 -7.09 13.36 -8.29
N ASN A 371 -7.68 13.07 -7.12
CA ASN A 371 -6.98 13.16 -5.84
C ASN A 371 -6.62 11.78 -5.30
N ALA A 372 -5.61 11.15 -5.92
CA ALA A 372 -4.96 10.00 -5.34
C ALA A 372 -4.12 10.47 -4.15
N LYS A 373 -4.57 10.22 -2.91
CA LYS A 373 -3.85 10.53 -1.65
C LYS A 373 -2.60 9.65 -1.44
N CYS A 374 -1.88 9.37 -2.52
CA CYS A 374 -0.75 8.45 -2.61
C CYS A 374 0.22 8.86 -3.70
#